data_AF-A0A8J3MR45-F1
#
_entry.id   AF-A0A8J3MR45-F1
#
_cell.length_a   1.000
_cell.length_b   1.000
_cell.length_c   1.000
_cell.angle_alpha   90.00
_cell.angle_beta   90.00
_cell.angle_gamma   90.00
#
_symmetry.space_group_name_H-M   'P 1'
#
loop_
_entity.id
_entity.type
_entity.pdbx_description
1 polymer ?
#
loop_
_entity_poly.entity_id
_entity_poly.type
_entity_poly.pdbx_seq_one_letter_code
_entity_poly.pdbx_strand_id
1 'polypeptide(L)'
;MQERKLNRVLSKDQLLTFFGLPASSKIAKKELLKQLVQLFETNLQERDRLLRMFANELAVEPTEAQALLQCTASERRRWIEEGRLPVLAYRQFEKWGRTINYPVHDRLTLMNISQDDIMSWRNEHLASVEQKRSDGNQRALISREANKLAREEQRESWEHMLAQWQAQGSPELTATLELAYWTVWCSRWAKQNQLKKTHAIKYAALYQQRKEAWYQRKNIAMLLLAQTPLARLSFYRPPEPHKYSLWLCESHNKDRHEGFYESAWEYAAIHKQAIKACSQCTYTEIQDYYSLYLLEIQPSDFSDLTFSFHMPYPLGKKHFPVPSTLPRRTHVEQEGSFRFGRALLPGEQITHREEEVLAHFKAAHNRLQQWYPLDNGTNDTLEDNKDDVH
;
A
#
# COMPACT_ATOMS: atom_id res chain seq x y z
N MET A 1 -16.38 -0.10 45.88
CA MET A 1 -15.27 0.72 45.36
C MET A 1 -14.12 0.61 46.35
N GLN A 2 -12.91 0.23 45.94
CA GLN A 2 -11.84 -0.05 46.90
C GLN A 2 -11.21 1.25 47.45
N GLU A 3 -10.99 1.33 48.77
CA GLU A 3 -10.35 2.45 49.47
C GLU A 3 -9.02 2.87 48.81
N ARG A 4 -8.21 1.88 48.39
CA ARG A 4 -6.93 2.10 47.70
C ARG A 4 -7.08 2.91 46.41
N LYS A 5 -8.16 2.68 45.66
CA LYS A 5 -8.43 3.40 44.40
C LYS A 5 -8.86 4.84 44.69
N LEU A 6 -9.76 5.03 45.65
CA LEU A 6 -10.20 6.35 46.09
C LEU A 6 -9.03 7.20 46.61
N ASN A 7 -8.11 6.60 47.37
CA ASN A 7 -6.92 7.30 47.86
C ASN A 7 -5.99 7.81 46.75
N ARG A 8 -5.90 7.10 45.62
CA ARG A 8 -5.06 7.51 44.49
C ARG A 8 -5.69 8.67 43.70
N VAL A 9 -7.02 8.69 43.65
CA VAL A 9 -7.76 9.49 42.67
C VAL A 9 -8.34 10.78 43.26
N LEU A 10 -8.82 10.76 44.51
CA LEU A 10 -9.40 11.94 45.16
C LEU A 10 -8.36 12.65 46.03
N SER A 11 -8.36 13.98 46.00
CA SER A 11 -7.57 14.82 46.91
C SER A 11 -8.23 14.93 48.30
N LYS A 12 -7.48 15.42 49.30
CA LYS A 12 -8.05 15.70 50.62
C LYS A 12 -9.16 16.77 50.52
N ASP A 13 -8.93 17.81 49.73
CA ASP A 13 -9.87 18.92 49.57
C ASP A 13 -11.18 18.45 48.93
N GLN A 14 -11.11 17.59 47.90
CA GLN A 14 -12.31 17.00 47.29
C GLN A 14 -13.13 16.19 48.32
N LEU A 15 -12.48 15.43 49.19
CA LEU A 15 -13.15 14.69 50.26
C LEU A 15 -13.78 15.64 51.29
N LEU A 16 -13.08 16.70 51.70
CA LEU A 16 -13.63 17.70 52.62
C LEU A 16 -14.85 18.39 52.02
N THR A 17 -14.79 18.79 50.74
CA THR A 17 -15.92 19.38 50.02
C THR A 17 -17.11 18.42 49.96
N PHE A 18 -16.88 17.13 49.70
CA PHE A 18 -17.95 16.13 49.69
C PHE A 18 -18.67 16.01 51.04
N PHE A 19 -17.92 16.02 52.15
CA PHE A 19 -18.48 15.97 53.49
C PHE A 19 -19.02 17.32 54.00
N GLY A 20 -18.89 18.41 53.23
CA GLY A 20 -19.28 19.75 53.66
C GLY A 20 -18.42 20.30 54.80
N LEU A 21 -17.16 19.84 54.91
CA LEU A 21 -16.22 20.24 55.95
C LEU A 21 -15.34 21.42 55.50
N PRO A 22 -14.92 22.30 56.42
CA PRO A 22 -14.05 23.42 56.08
C PRO A 22 -12.67 22.94 55.62
N ALA A 23 -12.07 23.66 54.66
CA ALA A 23 -10.73 23.35 54.12
C ALA A 23 -9.63 23.31 55.21
N SER A 24 -9.82 24.04 56.32
CA SER A 24 -8.93 24.06 57.49
C SER A 24 -9.00 22.80 58.38
N SER A 25 -9.83 21.82 58.03
CA SER A 25 -10.01 20.60 58.83
C SER A 25 -8.71 19.81 59.02
N LYS A 26 -8.41 19.47 60.28
CA LYS A 26 -7.24 18.66 60.69
C LYS A 26 -7.44 17.16 60.46
N ILE A 27 -8.61 16.71 60.00
CA ILE A 27 -8.89 15.29 59.76
C ILE A 27 -7.95 14.76 58.67
N ALA A 28 -7.30 13.62 58.92
CA ALA A 28 -6.41 13.00 57.95
C ALA A 28 -7.19 12.42 56.77
N LYS A 29 -6.61 12.48 55.55
CA LYS A 29 -7.22 11.93 54.33
C LYS A 29 -7.66 10.47 54.49
N LYS A 30 -6.83 9.66 55.15
CA LYS A 30 -7.12 8.24 55.42
C LYS A 30 -8.39 8.05 56.25
N GLU A 31 -8.63 8.94 57.20
CA GLU A 31 -9.81 8.89 58.07
C GLU A 31 -11.08 9.29 57.30
N LEU A 32 -11.00 10.32 56.46
CA LEU A 32 -12.09 10.70 55.55
C LEU A 32 -12.45 9.54 54.59
N LEU A 33 -11.46 8.81 54.07
CA LEU A 33 -11.70 7.68 53.18
C LEU A 33 -12.39 6.50 53.90
N LYS A 34 -12.02 6.20 55.15
CA LYS A 34 -12.71 5.17 55.94
C LYS A 34 -14.17 5.53 56.18
N GLN A 35 -14.43 6.77 56.60
CA GLN A 35 -15.79 7.29 56.80
C GLN A 35 -16.60 7.20 55.50
N LEU A 36 -15.98 7.53 54.36
CA LEU A 36 -16.62 7.46 53.04
C LEU A 36 -16.99 6.03 52.66
N VAL A 37 -16.10 5.06 52.88
CA VAL A 37 -16.37 3.64 52.60
C VAL A 37 -17.52 3.14 53.47
N GLN A 38 -17.51 3.44 54.77
CA GLN A 38 -18.59 3.07 55.69
C GLN A 38 -19.93 3.73 55.33
N LEU A 39 -19.91 4.98 54.87
CA LEU A 39 -21.09 5.69 54.38
C LEU A 39 -21.69 4.98 53.15
N PHE A 40 -20.87 4.44 52.26
CA PHE A 40 -21.35 3.74 51.06
C PHE A 40 -21.93 2.35 51.34
N GLU A 41 -21.55 1.72 52.44
CA GLU A 41 -22.15 0.45 52.88
C GLU A 41 -23.58 0.63 53.37
N THR A 42 -23.89 1.82 53.91
CA THR A 42 -25.19 2.12 54.53
C THR A 42 -26.07 3.04 53.68
N ASN A 43 -25.50 3.79 52.73
CA ASN A 43 -26.23 4.74 51.90
C ASN A 43 -25.74 4.77 50.45
N LEU A 44 -26.48 4.09 49.57
CA LEU A 44 -26.21 4.05 48.12
C LEU A 44 -26.43 5.41 47.43
N GLN A 45 -27.30 6.27 47.96
CA GLN A 45 -27.53 7.60 47.38
C GLN A 45 -26.29 8.49 47.54
N GLU A 46 -25.60 8.40 48.67
CA GLU A 46 -24.35 9.12 48.90
C GLU A 46 -23.22 8.64 47.99
N ARG A 47 -23.20 7.34 47.65
CA ARG A 47 -22.29 6.79 46.65
C ARG A 47 -22.53 7.40 45.28
N ASP A 48 -23.79 7.48 44.87
CA ASP A 48 -24.15 8.06 43.58
C ASP A 48 -23.91 9.58 43.57
N ARG A 49 -24.12 10.27 44.69
CA ARG A 49 -23.77 11.69 44.87
C ARG A 49 -22.27 11.93 44.66
N LEU A 50 -21.40 11.11 45.27
CA LEU A 50 -19.95 11.20 45.06
C LEU A 50 -19.59 11.02 43.58
N LEU A 51 -20.17 10.00 42.94
CA LEU A 51 -19.88 9.68 41.55
C LEU A 51 -20.29 10.80 40.58
N ARG A 52 -21.43 11.46 40.83
CA ARG A 52 -21.83 12.65 40.05
C ARG A 52 -20.90 13.83 40.30
N MET A 53 -20.53 14.07 41.56
CA MET A 53 -19.72 15.22 41.96
C MET A 53 -18.29 15.16 41.41
N PHE A 54 -17.71 13.96 41.31
CA PHE A 54 -16.34 13.74 40.84
C PHE A 54 -16.29 12.78 39.64
N ALA A 55 -17.19 12.98 38.68
CA ALA A 55 -17.32 12.11 37.51
C ALA A 55 -16.02 11.99 36.69
N ASN A 56 -15.28 13.09 36.54
CA ASN A 56 -14.03 13.12 35.76
C ASN A 56 -12.88 12.40 36.47
N GLU A 57 -12.74 12.57 37.78
CA GLU A 57 -11.70 11.93 38.58
C GLU A 57 -11.97 10.42 38.67
N LEU A 58 -13.21 10.05 38.99
CA LEU A 58 -13.66 8.67 39.17
C LEU A 58 -14.04 7.96 37.86
N ALA A 59 -13.76 8.61 36.72
CA ALA A 59 -14.00 8.07 35.39
C ALA A 59 -13.37 6.69 35.20
N VAL A 60 -14.05 5.86 34.43
CA VAL A 60 -13.70 4.48 34.19
C VAL A 60 -12.83 4.37 32.96
N GLU A 61 -11.65 3.77 33.13
CA GLU A 61 -10.69 3.54 32.06
C GLU A 61 -11.10 2.35 31.17
N PRO A 62 -10.62 2.26 29.92
CA PRO A 62 -11.03 1.25 28.94
C PRO A 62 -11.04 -0.20 29.44
N THR A 63 -10.02 -0.62 30.18
CA THR A 63 -9.91 -2.00 30.70
C THR A 63 -10.92 -2.28 31.80
N GLU A 64 -11.18 -1.29 32.65
CA GLU A 64 -12.19 -1.43 33.70
C GLU A 64 -13.61 -1.39 33.11
N ALA A 65 -13.85 -0.54 32.11
CA ALA A 65 -15.14 -0.49 31.42
C ALA A 65 -15.47 -1.85 30.77
N GLN A 66 -14.48 -2.50 30.16
CA GLN A 66 -14.62 -3.86 29.61
C GLN A 66 -14.97 -4.88 30.69
N ALA A 67 -14.35 -4.80 31.86
CA ALA A 67 -14.65 -5.69 32.98
C ALA A 67 -16.07 -5.46 33.55
N LEU A 68 -16.47 -4.20 33.71
CA LEU A 68 -17.81 -3.85 34.22
C LEU A 68 -18.93 -4.27 33.27
N LEU A 69 -18.73 -4.06 31.97
CA LEU A 69 -19.72 -4.41 30.93
C LEU A 69 -19.57 -5.84 30.42
N GLN A 70 -18.56 -6.59 30.88
CA GLN A 70 -18.22 -7.93 30.36
C GLN A 70 -18.16 -7.97 28.82
N CYS A 71 -17.46 -6.98 28.24
CA CYS A 71 -17.35 -6.81 26.80
C CYS A 71 -15.90 -6.81 26.32
N THR A 72 -15.71 -7.11 25.04
CA THR A 72 -14.38 -7.06 24.42
C THR A 72 -13.96 -5.64 24.06
N ALA A 73 -12.66 -5.42 23.85
CA ALA A 73 -12.14 -4.14 23.36
C ALA A 73 -12.74 -3.71 22.00
N SER A 74 -13.14 -4.66 21.16
CA SER A 74 -13.79 -4.38 19.88
C SER A 74 -15.26 -4.00 20.04
N GLU A 75 -16.00 -4.68 20.91
CA GLU A 75 -17.38 -4.30 21.26
C GLU A 75 -17.42 -2.90 21.86
N ARG A 76 -16.55 -2.60 22.83
CA ARG A 76 -16.46 -1.27 23.44
C ARG A 76 -16.25 -0.17 22.40
N ARG A 77 -15.28 -0.36 21.48
CA ARG A 77 -15.01 0.63 20.41
C ARG A 77 -16.22 0.83 19.52
N ARG A 78 -16.85 -0.26 19.08
CA ARG A 78 -18.06 -0.23 18.25
C ARG A 78 -19.20 0.50 18.97
N TRP A 79 -19.46 0.23 20.25
CA TRP A 79 -20.53 0.90 21.00
C TRP A 79 -20.26 2.40 21.21
N ILE A 80 -19.01 2.83 21.26
CA ILE A 80 -18.65 4.26 21.25
C ILE A 80 -19.00 4.88 19.90
N GLU A 81 -18.61 4.23 18.79
CA GLU A 81 -18.90 4.69 17.42
C GLU A 81 -20.41 4.75 17.13
N GLU A 82 -21.18 3.80 17.68
CA GLU A 82 -22.64 3.74 17.57
C GLU A 82 -23.35 4.70 18.55
N GLY A 83 -22.62 5.43 19.39
CA GLY A 83 -23.19 6.37 20.38
C GLY A 83 -23.87 5.71 21.59
N ARG A 84 -23.81 4.39 21.71
CA ARG A 84 -24.41 3.61 22.82
C ARG A 84 -23.60 3.72 24.10
N LEU A 85 -22.28 3.90 23.98
CA LEU A 85 -21.37 4.08 25.10
C LEU A 85 -20.80 5.50 25.10
N PRO A 86 -21.40 6.46 25.83
CA PRO A 86 -20.99 7.85 25.79
C PRO A 86 -19.59 8.03 26.39
N VAL A 87 -18.80 8.88 25.74
CA VAL A 87 -17.45 9.25 26.20
C VAL A 87 -17.57 10.46 27.12
N LEU A 88 -17.07 10.35 28.35
CA LEU A 88 -17.05 11.46 29.31
C LEU A 88 -15.93 12.44 28.97
N ALA A 89 -14.72 11.92 28.73
CA ALA A 89 -13.55 12.70 28.37
C ALA A 89 -12.52 11.83 27.65
N TYR A 90 -11.53 12.47 27.03
CA TYR A 90 -10.32 11.81 26.57
C TYR A 90 -9.17 12.13 27.53
N ARG A 91 -8.40 11.10 27.88
CA ARG A 91 -7.13 11.23 28.60
C ARG A 91 -5.98 10.88 27.67
N GLN A 92 -4.78 11.34 28.02
CA GLN A 92 -3.59 11.14 27.20
C GLN A 92 -2.46 10.50 28.00
N PHE A 93 -1.65 9.69 27.33
CA PHE A 93 -0.37 9.21 27.85
C PHE A 93 0.64 9.09 26.71
N GLU A 94 1.93 9.16 27.04
CA GLU A 94 3.01 9.04 26.07
C GLU A 94 3.48 7.59 25.94
N LYS A 95 3.68 7.14 24.70
CA LYS A 95 4.23 5.82 24.39
C LYS A 95 4.97 5.86 23.05
N TRP A 96 6.24 5.46 23.05
CA TRP A 96 7.10 5.43 21.84
C TRP A 96 7.22 6.78 21.12
N GLY A 97 7.39 7.87 21.89
CA GLY A 97 7.50 9.23 21.32
C GLY A 97 6.20 9.75 20.68
N ARG A 98 5.05 9.11 20.98
CA ARG A 98 3.73 9.52 20.51
C ARG A 98 2.78 9.74 21.68
N THR A 99 1.95 10.77 21.60
CA THR A 99 0.82 11.01 22.51
C THR A 99 -0.37 10.16 22.07
N ILE A 100 -0.86 9.30 22.96
CA ILE A 100 -2.02 8.43 22.70
C ILE A 100 -3.21 8.92 23.52
N ASN A 101 -4.29 9.26 22.82
CA ASN A 101 -5.56 9.62 23.43
C ASN A 101 -6.43 8.38 23.64
N TYR A 102 -7.09 8.28 24.80
CA TYR A 102 -8.00 7.19 25.12
C TYR A 102 -9.27 7.71 25.82
N PRO A 103 -10.45 7.14 25.51
CA PRO A 103 -11.70 7.58 26.10
C PRO A 103 -11.85 7.02 27.52
N VAL A 104 -12.43 7.83 28.40
CA VAL A 104 -12.92 7.41 29.71
C VAL A 104 -14.42 7.64 29.80
N HIS A 105 -15.08 6.84 30.66
CA HIS A 105 -16.53 6.79 30.75
C HIS A 105 -16.99 7.15 32.17
N ASP A 106 -18.18 7.73 32.27
CA ASP A 106 -18.82 7.95 33.57
C ASP A 106 -19.22 6.61 34.20
N ARG A 107 -18.87 6.40 35.46
CA ARG A 107 -19.14 5.15 36.17
C ARG A 107 -20.62 4.92 36.37
N LEU A 108 -21.40 5.95 36.70
CA LEU A 108 -22.84 5.79 36.91
C LEU A 108 -23.52 5.36 35.63
N THR A 109 -23.18 6.01 34.52
CA THR A 109 -23.65 5.61 33.20
C THR A 109 -23.36 4.14 32.91
N LEU A 110 -22.13 3.67 33.17
CA LEU A 110 -21.80 2.24 32.98
C LEU A 110 -22.60 1.30 33.87
N MET A 111 -22.86 1.69 35.13
CA MET A 111 -23.60 0.85 36.08
C MET A 111 -25.10 0.79 35.76
N ASN A 112 -25.62 1.76 35.01
CA ASN A 112 -27.01 1.81 34.57
C ASN A 112 -27.25 1.04 33.26
N ILE A 113 -26.19 0.64 32.54
CA ILE A 113 -26.31 -0.23 31.37
C ILE A 113 -26.65 -1.64 31.87
N SER A 114 -27.84 -2.12 31.53
CA SER A 114 -28.27 -3.45 31.93
C SER A 114 -27.62 -4.54 31.06
N GLN A 115 -27.65 -5.78 31.55
CA GLN A 115 -27.25 -6.92 30.71
C GLN A 115 -28.20 -7.12 29.52
N ASP A 116 -29.47 -6.73 29.65
CA ASP A 116 -30.45 -6.78 28.57
C ASP A 116 -30.10 -5.78 27.45
N ASP A 117 -29.66 -4.56 27.80
CA ASP A 117 -29.15 -3.59 26.82
C ASP A 117 -27.96 -4.16 26.05
N ILE A 118 -26.99 -4.75 26.76
CA ILE A 118 -25.80 -5.35 26.16
C ILE A 118 -26.17 -6.50 25.21
N MET A 119 -27.10 -7.36 25.63
CA MET A 119 -27.60 -8.46 24.80
C MET A 119 -28.34 -7.94 23.57
N SER A 120 -29.17 -6.90 23.71
CA SER A 120 -29.84 -6.24 22.58
C SER A 120 -28.82 -5.72 21.58
N TRP A 121 -27.79 -4.99 22.04
CA TRP A 121 -26.75 -4.44 21.17
C TRP A 121 -25.96 -5.52 20.43
N ARG A 122 -25.72 -6.68 21.07
CA ARG A 122 -25.08 -7.84 20.44
C ARG A 122 -25.99 -8.46 19.37
N ASN A 123 -27.26 -8.65 19.67
CA ASN A 123 -28.23 -9.21 18.72
C ASN A 123 -28.42 -8.31 17.50
N GLU A 124 -28.53 -6.99 17.71
CA GLU A 124 -28.60 -6.00 16.63
C GLU A 124 -27.33 -6.03 15.76
N HIS A 125 -26.16 -6.18 16.38
CA HIS A 125 -24.91 -6.34 15.63
C HIS A 125 -24.89 -7.62 14.79
N LEU A 126 -25.33 -8.75 15.35
CA LEU A 126 -25.42 -10.01 14.62
C LEU A 126 -26.36 -9.91 13.42
N ALA A 127 -27.54 -9.31 13.60
CA ALA A 127 -28.48 -9.05 12.51
C ALA A 127 -27.87 -8.15 11.43
N SER A 128 -27.16 -7.08 11.82
CA SER A 128 -26.46 -6.20 10.88
C SER A 128 -25.34 -6.92 10.11
N VAL A 129 -24.58 -7.80 10.78
CA VAL A 129 -23.53 -8.61 10.14
C VAL A 129 -24.15 -9.56 9.12
N GLU A 130 -25.25 -10.22 9.46
CA GLU A 130 -25.92 -11.15 8.55
C GLU A 130 -26.49 -10.43 7.33
N GLN A 131 -27.12 -9.28 7.52
CA GLN A 131 -27.57 -8.44 6.41
C GLN A 131 -26.40 -8.00 5.52
N LYS A 132 -25.30 -7.50 6.10
CA LYS A 132 -24.11 -7.11 5.34
C LYS A 132 -23.49 -8.28 4.57
N ARG A 133 -23.55 -9.49 5.11
CA ARG A 133 -23.11 -10.72 4.42
C ARG A 133 -24.01 -11.04 3.24
N SER A 134 -25.33 -10.99 3.42
CA SER A 134 -26.30 -11.18 2.34
C SER A 134 -26.11 -10.16 1.22
N ASP A 135 -26.04 -8.87 1.56
CA ASP A 135 -25.79 -7.78 0.61
C ASP A 135 -24.44 -7.96 -0.10
N GLY A 136 -23.41 -8.35 0.64
CA GLY A 136 -22.09 -8.64 0.10
C GLY A 136 -22.11 -9.79 -0.91
N ASN A 137 -22.85 -10.86 -0.61
CA ASN A 137 -23.03 -11.99 -1.51
C ASN A 137 -23.78 -11.58 -2.78
N GLN A 138 -24.86 -10.80 -2.66
CA GLN A 138 -25.61 -10.30 -3.81
C GLN A 138 -24.75 -9.40 -4.69
N ARG A 139 -24.01 -8.44 -4.11
CA ARG A 139 -23.08 -7.58 -4.86
C ARG A 139 -21.98 -8.40 -5.53
N ALA A 140 -21.47 -9.43 -4.88
CA ALA A 140 -20.47 -10.33 -5.45
C ALA A 140 -21.02 -11.12 -6.65
N LEU A 141 -22.26 -11.59 -6.59
CA LEU A 141 -22.92 -12.26 -7.72
C LEU A 141 -23.08 -11.32 -8.91
N ILE A 142 -23.61 -10.11 -8.68
CA ILE A 142 -23.77 -9.08 -9.73
C ILE A 142 -22.41 -8.74 -10.35
N SER A 143 -21.38 -8.53 -9.52
CA SER A 143 -20.04 -8.23 -10.00
C SER A 143 -19.41 -9.40 -10.77
N ARG A 144 -19.66 -10.65 -10.38
CA ARG A 144 -19.15 -11.82 -11.11
C ARG A 144 -19.74 -11.90 -12.52
N GLU A 145 -21.04 -11.65 -12.66
CA GLU A 145 -21.70 -11.68 -13.96
C GLU A 145 -21.21 -10.52 -14.85
N ALA A 146 -21.15 -9.30 -14.31
CA ALA A 146 -20.59 -8.16 -15.03
C ALA A 146 -19.14 -8.38 -15.47
N ASN A 147 -18.31 -8.96 -14.60
CA ASN A 147 -16.92 -9.30 -14.93
C ASN A 147 -16.81 -10.44 -15.94
N LYS A 148 -17.81 -11.33 -16.04
CA LYS A 148 -17.86 -12.37 -17.06
C LYS A 148 -18.19 -11.76 -18.41
N LEU A 149 -19.24 -10.94 -18.50
CA LEU A 149 -19.63 -10.23 -19.72
C LEU A 149 -18.50 -9.36 -20.25
N ALA A 150 -17.86 -8.56 -19.40
CA ALA A 150 -16.73 -7.71 -19.80
C ALA A 150 -15.55 -8.52 -20.39
N ARG A 151 -15.34 -9.76 -19.92
CA ARG A 151 -14.31 -10.66 -20.47
C ARG A 151 -14.72 -11.26 -21.81
N GLU A 152 -16.01 -11.54 -21.99
CA GLU A 152 -16.54 -12.02 -23.28
C GLU A 152 -16.45 -10.93 -24.34
N GLU A 153 -16.86 -9.70 -24.02
CA GLU A 153 -16.74 -8.53 -24.91
C GLU A 153 -15.28 -8.25 -25.28
N GLN A 154 -14.35 -8.31 -24.31
CA GLN A 154 -12.93 -8.13 -24.60
C GLN A 154 -12.38 -9.23 -25.52
N ARG A 155 -12.79 -10.49 -25.31
CA ARG A 155 -12.35 -11.60 -26.15
C ARG A 155 -12.84 -11.42 -27.59
N GLU A 156 -14.11 -11.06 -27.77
CA GLU A 156 -14.68 -10.77 -29.09
C GLU A 156 -13.97 -9.59 -29.76
N SER A 157 -13.68 -8.51 -29.02
CA SER A 157 -12.91 -7.38 -29.52
C SER A 157 -11.50 -7.77 -29.94
N TRP A 158 -10.83 -8.65 -29.19
CA TRP A 158 -9.51 -9.18 -29.53
C TRP A 158 -9.56 -10.06 -30.78
N GLU A 159 -10.52 -10.98 -30.86
CA GLU A 159 -10.70 -11.86 -32.04
C GLU A 159 -10.99 -11.04 -33.30
N HIS A 160 -11.81 -10.00 -33.19
CA HIS A 160 -12.08 -9.09 -34.30
C HIS A 160 -10.82 -8.34 -34.75
N MET A 161 -10.05 -7.80 -33.81
CA MET A 161 -8.77 -7.12 -34.11
C MET A 161 -7.78 -8.07 -34.80
N LEU A 162 -7.66 -9.30 -34.30
CA LEU A 162 -6.79 -10.31 -34.89
C LEU A 162 -7.23 -10.69 -36.31
N ALA A 163 -8.53 -10.89 -36.52
CA ALA A 163 -9.09 -11.19 -37.84
C ALA A 163 -8.84 -10.05 -38.85
N GLN A 164 -8.96 -8.79 -38.41
CA GLN A 164 -8.62 -7.64 -39.24
C GLN A 164 -7.15 -7.64 -39.64
N TRP A 165 -6.24 -7.91 -38.69
CA TRP A 165 -4.80 -7.99 -38.98
C TRP A 165 -4.46 -9.12 -39.95
N GLN A 166 -5.10 -10.29 -39.79
CA GLN A 166 -4.91 -11.43 -40.70
C GLN A 166 -5.47 -11.19 -42.10
N ALA A 167 -6.58 -10.44 -42.21
CA ALA A 167 -7.20 -10.16 -43.50
C ALA A 167 -6.44 -9.11 -44.31
N GLN A 168 -5.83 -8.13 -43.65
CA GLN A 168 -5.15 -7.00 -44.30
C GLN A 168 -3.63 -7.17 -44.37
N GLY A 169 -3.04 -7.96 -43.47
CA GLY A 169 -1.59 -8.09 -43.31
C GLY A 169 -1.04 -9.46 -43.69
N SER A 170 0.28 -9.53 -43.86
CA SER A 170 0.98 -10.81 -44.00
C SER A 170 0.95 -11.61 -42.69
N PRO A 171 1.20 -12.94 -42.73
CA PRO A 171 1.32 -13.74 -41.51
C PRO A 171 2.42 -13.24 -40.56
N GLU A 172 3.52 -12.73 -41.10
CA GLU A 172 4.63 -12.15 -40.35
C GLU A 172 4.24 -10.81 -39.69
N LEU A 173 3.55 -9.93 -40.43
CA LEU A 173 3.01 -8.68 -39.90
C LEU A 173 2.04 -8.97 -38.76
N THR A 174 1.12 -9.91 -38.96
CA THR A 174 0.16 -10.33 -37.92
C THR A 174 0.90 -10.81 -36.66
N ALA A 175 1.89 -11.70 -36.80
CA ALA A 175 2.67 -12.20 -35.66
C ALA A 175 3.41 -11.06 -34.92
N THR A 176 3.91 -10.07 -35.68
CA THR A 176 4.57 -8.88 -35.13
C THR A 176 3.59 -8.01 -34.31
N LEU A 177 2.41 -7.74 -34.86
CA LEU A 177 1.38 -6.94 -34.18
C LEU A 177 0.82 -7.64 -32.95
N GLU A 178 0.60 -8.96 -33.01
CA GLU A 178 0.17 -9.75 -31.86
C GLU A 178 1.18 -9.68 -30.72
N LEU A 179 2.49 -9.88 -30.99
CA LEU A 179 3.50 -9.80 -29.95
C LEU A 179 3.61 -8.38 -29.39
N ALA A 180 3.58 -7.36 -30.24
CA ALA A 180 3.60 -5.97 -29.81
C ALA A 180 2.41 -5.65 -28.88
N TYR A 181 1.20 -6.05 -29.27
CA TYR A 181 -0.01 -5.88 -28.47
C TYR A 181 0.13 -6.52 -27.07
N TRP A 182 0.50 -7.80 -26.99
CA TRP A 182 0.64 -8.48 -25.70
C TRP A 182 1.81 -7.96 -24.85
N THR A 183 2.84 -7.41 -25.48
CA THR A 183 3.97 -6.76 -24.79
C THR A 183 3.58 -5.47 -24.06
N VAL A 184 2.57 -4.74 -24.56
CA VAL A 184 1.96 -3.62 -23.83
C VAL A 184 1.42 -4.11 -22.49
N TRP A 185 0.67 -5.22 -22.48
CA TRP A 185 0.07 -5.78 -21.28
C TRP A 185 1.11 -6.35 -20.31
N CYS A 186 2.20 -6.94 -20.81
CA CYS A 186 3.37 -7.29 -19.99
C CYS A 186 3.91 -6.07 -19.23
N SER A 187 4.08 -4.94 -19.92
CA SER A 187 4.57 -3.69 -19.31
C SER A 187 3.63 -3.17 -18.22
N ARG A 188 2.31 -3.24 -18.46
CA ARG A 188 1.29 -2.80 -17.49
C ARG A 188 1.23 -3.72 -16.27
N TRP A 189 1.37 -5.04 -16.44
CA TRP A 189 1.47 -5.99 -15.33
C TRP A 189 2.74 -5.80 -14.52
N ALA A 190 3.87 -5.48 -15.16
CA ALA A 190 5.10 -5.13 -14.45
C ALA A 190 4.88 -3.90 -13.53
N LYS A 191 4.24 -2.84 -14.06
CA LYS A 191 3.91 -1.64 -13.28
C LYS A 191 2.88 -1.92 -12.17
N GLN A 192 1.86 -2.74 -12.45
CA GLN A 192 0.85 -3.11 -11.46
C GLN A 192 1.48 -3.87 -10.28
N ASN A 193 2.40 -4.80 -10.54
CA ASN A 193 3.13 -5.50 -9.50
C ASN A 193 4.09 -4.57 -8.72
N GLN A 194 4.69 -3.56 -9.37
CA GLN A 194 5.45 -2.53 -8.68
C GLN A 194 4.57 -1.77 -7.66
N LEU A 195 3.36 -1.35 -8.03
CA LEU A 195 2.44 -0.67 -7.11
C LEU A 195 1.98 -1.60 -5.98
N LYS A 196 1.62 -2.85 -6.30
CA LYS A 196 1.25 -3.85 -5.29
C LYS A 196 2.36 -4.07 -4.27
N LYS A 197 3.63 -4.11 -4.70
CA LYS A 197 4.79 -4.20 -3.80
C LYS A 197 4.82 -3.03 -2.81
N THR A 198 4.68 -1.80 -3.28
CA THR A 198 4.77 -0.60 -2.43
C THR A 198 3.76 -0.62 -1.27
N HIS A 199 2.58 -1.19 -1.50
CA HIS A 199 1.52 -1.27 -0.48
C HIS A 199 1.49 -2.61 0.29
N ALA A 200 2.28 -3.60 -0.10
CA ALA A 200 2.24 -4.92 0.50
C ALA A 200 3.13 -5.03 1.73
N ILE A 201 2.55 -5.50 2.83
CA ILE A 201 3.31 -5.87 4.05
C ILE A 201 3.84 -7.31 3.92
N LYS A 202 2.95 -8.27 3.61
CA LYS A 202 3.28 -9.70 3.57
C LYS A 202 3.81 -10.19 2.22
N TYR A 203 3.33 -9.62 1.11
CA TYR A 203 3.54 -10.14 -0.24
C TYR A 203 4.54 -9.32 -1.09
N ALA A 204 5.32 -8.43 -0.47
CA ALA A 204 6.24 -7.55 -1.18
C ALA A 204 7.26 -8.30 -2.06
N ALA A 205 7.84 -9.40 -1.53
CA ALA A 205 8.79 -10.23 -2.27
C ALA A 205 8.14 -10.90 -3.50
N LEU A 206 6.94 -11.48 -3.34
CA LEU A 206 6.19 -12.08 -4.44
C LEU A 206 5.91 -11.07 -5.56
N TYR A 207 5.49 -9.85 -5.21
CA TYR A 207 5.23 -8.81 -6.19
C TYR A 207 6.50 -8.28 -6.85
N GLN A 208 7.63 -8.25 -6.15
CA GLN A 208 8.92 -7.93 -6.77
C GLN A 208 9.30 -8.99 -7.82
N GLN A 209 9.21 -10.28 -7.48
CA GLN A 209 9.51 -11.38 -8.39
C GLN A 209 8.61 -11.33 -9.64
N ARG A 210 7.30 -11.12 -9.45
CA ARG A 210 6.35 -10.99 -10.58
C ARG A 210 6.68 -9.78 -11.46
N LYS A 211 6.97 -8.62 -10.86
CA LYS A 211 7.40 -7.42 -11.59
C LYS A 211 8.62 -7.72 -12.45
N GLU A 212 9.66 -8.34 -11.90
CA GLU A 212 10.88 -8.70 -12.62
C GLU A 212 10.60 -9.65 -13.78
N ALA A 213 9.82 -10.71 -13.53
CA ALA A 213 9.45 -11.67 -14.56
C ALA A 213 8.67 -11.04 -15.72
N TRP A 214 7.82 -10.04 -15.46
CA TRP A 214 7.12 -9.29 -16.50
C TRP A 214 8.04 -8.34 -17.28
N TYR A 215 8.98 -7.67 -16.60
CA TYR A 215 10.00 -6.87 -17.29
C TYR A 215 10.90 -7.73 -18.16
N GLN A 216 11.30 -8.92 -17.71
CA GLN A 216 12.07 -9.86 -18.52
C GLN A 216 11.32 -10.24 -19.79
N ARG A 217 10.04 -10.63 -19.69
CA ARG A 217 9.19 -10.94 -20.86
C ARG A 217 9.09 -9.77 -21.83
N LYS A 218 8.85 -8.56 -21.32
CA LYS A 218 8.86 -7.34 -22.13
C LYS A 218 10.19 -7.18 -22.86
N ASN A 219 11.31 -7.34 -22.15
CA ASN A 219 12.63 -7.15 -22.73
C ASN A 219 12.93 -8.18 -23.82
N ILE A 220 12.62 -9.46 -23.60
CA ILE A 220 12.76 -10.52 -24.62
C ILE A 220 11.93 -10.18 -25.85
N ALA A 221 10.67 -9.78 -25.68
CA ALA A 221 9.82 -9.40 -26.79
C ALA A 221 10.34 -8.17 -27.54
N MET A 222 10.91 -7.18 -26.84
CA MET A 222 11.57 -6.05 -27.50
C MET A 222 12.75 -6.48 -28.36
N LEU A 223 13.57 -7.43 -27.90
CA LEU A 223 14.70 -7.93 -28.70
C LEU A 223 14.21 -8.61 -29.98
N LEU A 224 13.14 -9.41 -29.87
CA LEU A 224 12.54 -10.10 -31.01
C LEU A 224 11.87 -9.13 -31.99
N LEU A 225 11.05 -8.20 -31.47
CA LEU A 225 10.37 -7.19 -32.26
C LEU A 225 11.34 -6.26 -33.01
N ALA A 226 12.51 -5.98 -32.42
CA ALA A 226 13.53 -5.14 -33.05
C ALA A 226 14.17 -5.76 -34.31
N GLN A 227 14.00 -7.06 -34.55
CA GLN A 227 14.49 -7.74 -35.76
C GLN A 227 13.53 -7.59 -36.95
N THR A 228 12.29 -7.16 -36.69
CA THR A 228 11.27 -7.02 -37.72
C THR A 228 11.53 -5.78 -38.60
N PRO A 229 11.15 -5.79 -39.88
CA PRO A 229 11.31 -4.63 -40.77
C PRO A 229 10.44 -3.44 -40.36
N LEU A 230 9.50 -3.64 -39.44
CA LEU A 230 8.59 -2.61 -38.91
C LEU A 230 9.19 -1.85 -37.73
N ALA A 231 10.33 -2.31 -37.21
CA ALA A 231 10.99 -1.74 -36.06
C ALA A 231 11.73 -0.45 -36.40
N ARG A 232 11.50 0.57 -35.57
CA ARG A 232 12.30 1.79 -35.53
C ARG A 232 12.92 1.93 -34.16
N LEU A 233 14.24 1.77 -34.10
CA LEU A 233 14.99 1.93 -32.88
C LEU A 233 15.59 3.33 -32.80
N SER A 234 15.46 3.98 -31.65
CA SER A 234 16.04 5.28 -31.34
C SER A 234 16.62 5.29 -29.93
N PHE A 235 17.36 6.34 -29.58
CA PHE A 235 17.98 6.48 -28.27
C PHE A 235 17.62 7.81 -27.61
N TYR A 236 17.29 7.74 -26.32
CA TYR A 236 17.03 8.88 -25.46
C TYR A 236 18.02 8.90 -24.30
N ARG A 237 18.66 10.05 -24.07
CA ARG A 237 19.52 10.31 -22.91
C ARG A 237 18.99 11.53 -22.18
N PRO A 238 18.44 11.40 -20.97
CA PRO A 238 17.97 12.55 -20.20
C PRO A 238 19.17 13.37 -19.66
N PRO A 239 18.93 14.61 -19.20
CA PRO A 239 19.96 15.44 -18.57
C PRO A 239 20.61 14.80 -17.33
N GLU A 240 19.84 14.01 -16.57
CA GLU A 240 20.29 13.24 -15.41
C GLU A 240 20.19 11.73 -15.73
N PRO A 241 21.20 11.16 -16.43
CA PRO A 241 21.08 9.82 -16.96
C PRO A 241 21.45 8.73 -15.94
N HIS A 242 22.10 9.08 -14.83
CA HIS A 242 22.60 8.12 -13.84
C HIS A 242 21.54 7.83 -12.77
N LYS A 243 21.51 6.60 -12.26
CA LYS A 243 20.72 6.25 -11.07
C LYS A 243 21.62 6.19 -9.86
N TYR A 244 21.21 6.89 -8.82
CA TYR A 244 21.89 6.89 -7.53
C TYR A 244 21.04 6.17 -6.49
N SER A 245 21.67 5.36 -5.63
CA SER A 245 21.05 4.83 -4.42
C SER A 245 21.91 5.19 -3.22
N LEU A 246 21.28 5.63 -2.15
CA LEU A 246 21.94 6.03 -0.92
C LEU A 246 21.26 5.39 0.28
N TRP A 247 22.06 4.70 1.09
CA TRP A 247 21.71 4.29 2.44
C TRP A 247 22.85 4.67 3.38
N LEU A 248 22.53 5.47 4.39
CA LEU A 248 23.47 5.92 5.41
C LEU A 248 23.32 5.04 6.66
N CYS A 249 24.44 4.64 7.27
CA CYS A 249 24.43 3.98 8.57
C CYS A 249 23.98 4.96 9.67
N GLU A 250 23.71 4.44 10.87
CA GLU A 250 23.31 5.26 12.01
C GLU A 250 24.31 6.37 12.34
N SER A 251 25.62 6.07 12.27
CA SER A 251 26.68 7.06 12.53
C SER A 251 26.65 8.23 11.55
N HIS A 252 26.57 7.96 10.25
CA HIS A 252 26.52 9.02 9.23
C HIS A 252 25.18 9.76 9.22
N ASN A 253 24.08 9.10 9.59
CA ASN A 253 22.79 9.78 9.78
C ASN A 253 22.81 10.74 10.97
N LYS A 254 23.49 10.36 12.05
CA LYS A 254 23.65 11.23 13.23
C LYS A 254 24.52 12.44 12.90
N ASP A 255 25.68 12.21 12.27
CA ASP A 255 26.57 13.29 11.82
C ASP A 255 25.84 14.28 10.88
N ARG A 256 25.03 13.75 9.95
CA ARG A 256 24.18 14.56 9.09
C ARG A 256 23.23 15.49 9.87
N HIS A 257 22.60 14.99 10.94
CA HIS A 257 21.68 15.77 11.76
C HIS A 257 22.38 16.81 12.65
N GLU A 258 23.64 16.57 13.02
CA GLU A 258 24.46 17.50 13.79
C GLU A 258 25.05 18.61 12.92
N GLY A 259 25.33 18.33 11.64
CA GLY A 259 25.95 19.26 10.70
C GLY A 259 25.01 20.20 9.93
N PHE A 260 23.74 20.32 10.32
CA PHE A 260 22.72 21.16 9.66
C PHE A 260 22.43 20.83 8.17
N TYR A 261 22.63 19.58 7.73
CA TYR A 261 22.30 19.20 6.35
C TYR A 261 20.82 18.85 6.19
N GLU A 262 20.12 19.58 5.31
CA GLU A 262 18.67 19.42 5.10
C GLU A 262 18.34 18.08 4.42
N SER A 263 19.17 17.63 3.46
CA SER A 263 18.97 16.35 2.76
C SER A 263 20.12 15.35 2.91
N ALA A 264 19.78 14.06 2.86
CA ALA A 264 20.77 12.97 2.82
C ALA A 264 21.68 13.05 1.58
N TRP A 265 21.19 13.59 0.48
CA TRP A 265 21.94 13.73 -0.76
C TRP A 265 22.95 14.87 -0.73
N GLU A 266 22.63 16.01 -0.13
CA GLU A 266 23.60 17.10 0.08
C GLU A 266 24.75 16.64 1.00
N TYR A 267 24.40 15.97 2.09
CA TYR A 267 25.39 15.34 2.96
C TYR A 267 26.26 14.35 2.19
N ALA A 268 25.64 13.47 1.39
CA ALA A 268 26.39 12.49 0.61
C ALA A 268 27.25 13.09 -0.50
N ALA A 269 26.86 14.25 -1.06
CA ALA A 269 27.67 14.97 -2.04
C ALA A 269 28.96 15.52 -1.42
N ILE A 270 28.87 16.04 -0.20
CA ILE A 270 30.01 16.63 0.54
C ILE A 270 30.92 15.52 1.11
N HIS A 271 30.33 14.47 1.68
CA HIS A 271 31.05 13.40 2.39
C HIS A 271 31.23 12.12 1.54
N LYS A 272 31.19 12.26 0.21
CA LYS A 272 31.15 11.12 -0.74
C LYS A 272 32.25 10.09 -0.51
N GLN A 273 33.48 10.53 -0.25
CA GLN A 273 34.62 9.62 -0.02
C GLN A 273 34.48 8.83 1.28
N ALA A 274 34.08 9.49 2.37
CA ALA A 274 33.87 8.84 3.66
C ALA A 274 32.74 7.80 3.60
N ILE A 275 31.63 8.14 2.94
CA ILE A 275 30.49 7.23 2.76
C ILE A 275 30.89 6.02 1.90
N LYS A 276 31.62 6.23 0.79
CA LYS A 276 32.11 5.14 -0.07
C LYS A 276 33.10 4.21 0.63
N ALA A 277 33.88 4.74 1.59
CA ALA A 277 34.82 3.95 2.38
C ALA A 277 34.14 3.19 3.55
N CYS A 278 32.90 3.52 3.88
CA CYS A 278 32.18 2.91 4.99
C CYS A 278 31.53 1.59 4.56
N SER A 279 31.88 0.49 5.22
CA SER A 279 31.29 -0.84 4.99
C SER A 279 29.82 -0.94 5.39
N GLN A 280 29.32 0.00 6.19
CA GLN A 280 27.93 0.07 6.62
C GLN A 280 27.11 1.10 5.83
N CYS A 281 27.66 1.73 4.80
CA CYS A 281 26.88 2.60 3.93
C CYS A 281 26.76 1.98 2.55
N THR A 282 25.65 2.29 1.88
CA THR A 282 25.44 1.90 0.49
C THR A 282 25.36 3.17 -0.34
N TYR A 283 26.34 3.38 -1.20
CA TYR A 283 26.27 4.37 -2.28
C TYR A 283 26.47 3.63 -3.59
N THR A 284 25.42 3.48 -4.39
CA THR A 284 25.52 2.88 -5.73
C THR A 284 25.20 3.91 -6.80
N GLU A 285 25.97 3.87 -7.88
CA GLU A 285 25.83 4.75 -9.02
C GLU A 285 25.82 3.90 -10.29
N ILE A 286 24.65 3.80 -10.92
CA ILE A 286 24.48 3.06 -12.18
C ILE A 286 24.51 4.07 -13.32
N GLN A 287 25.61 4.05 -14.07
CA GLN A 287 25.86 4.98 -15.17
C GLN A 287 24.80 4.80 -16.29
N ASP A 288 24.27 5.92 -16.77
CA ASP A 288 23.30 5.96 -17.87
C ASP A 288 22.04 5.07 -17.68
N TYR A 289 21.70 4.72 -16.44
CA TYR A 289 20.53 3.90 -16.12
C TYR A 289 19.22 4.43 -16.70
N TYR A 290 19.00 5.74 -16.66
CA TYR A 290 17.81 6.39 -17.19
C TYR A 290 17.91 6.71 -18.69
N SER A 291 19.03 6.40 -19.33
CA SER A 291 19.10 6.40 -20.79
C SER A 291 18.34 5.20 -21.34
N LEU A 292 17.59 5.39 -22.42
CA LEU A 292 16.65 4.41 -22.94
C LEU A 292 16.88 4.14 -24.42
N TYR A 293 16.93 2.86 -24.78
CA TYR A 293 16.57 2.41 -26.12
C TYR A 293 15.05 2.51 -26.27
N LEU A 294 14.59 3.15 -27.34
CA LEU A 294 13.18 3.32 -27.67
C LEU A 294 12.88 2.55 -28.95
N LEU A 295 12.02 1.55 -28.87
CA LEU A 295 11.57 0.74 -29.99
C LEU A 295 10.15 1.13 -30.35
N GLU A 296 9.92 1.52 -31.60
CA GLU A 296 8.59 1.77 -32.16
C GLU A 296 8.28 0.72 -33.23
N ILE A 297 7.07 0.13 -33.19
CA ILE A 297 6.53 -0.72 -34.24
C ILE A 297 5.40 0.06 -34.89
N GLN A 298 5.61 0.46 -36.15
CA GLN A 298 4.64 1.23 -36.92
C GLN A 298 4.47 0.58 -38.30
N PRO A 299 3.47 -0.31 -38.48
CA PRO A 299 3.16 -0.89 -39.79
C PRO A 299 2.66 0.19 -40.76
N SER A 300 3.09 0.12 -42.02
CA SER A 300 2.58 0.99 -43.09
C SER A 300 1.08 0.80 -43.32
N ASP A 301 0.63 -0.44 -43.18
CA ASP A 301 -0.74 -0.87 -43.52
C ASP A 301 -1.75 -0.47 -42.43
N PHE A 302 -1.26 -0.08 -41.25
CA PHE A 302 -2.08 0.41 -40.14
C PHE A 302 -1.47 1.71 -39.57
N SER A 303 -1.65 2.83 -40.29
CA SER A 303 -1.03 4.12 -39.95
C SER A 303 -1.32 4.62 -38.54
N ASP A 304 -2.51 4.30 -38.02
CA ASP A 304 -2.99 4.72 -36.71
C ASP A 304 -2.52 3.80 -35.58
N LEU A 305 -1.92 2.65 -35.93
CA LEU A 305 -1.42 1.68 -34.99
C LEU A 305 0.07 1.92 -34.76
N THR A 306 0.44 2.34 -33.56
CA THR A 306 1.82 2.44 -33.14
C THR A 306 1.99 1.81 -31.77
N PHE A 307 2.89 0.84 -31.69
CA PHE A 307 3.34 0.30 -30.42
C PHE A 307 4.72 0.83 -30.11
N SER A 308 4.98 1.09 -28.84
CA SER A 308 6.26 1.65 -28.45
C SER A 308 6.70 1.10 -27.10
N PHE A 309 8.00 0.83 -26.99
CA PHE A 309 8.62 0.14 -25.86
C PHE A 309 9.96 0.80 -25.52
N HIS A 310 10.41 0.62 -24.28
CA HIS A 310 11.71 1.14 -23.86
C HIS A 310 12.51 0.12 -23.03
N MET A 311 13.82 0.13 -23.20
CA MET A 311 14.75 -0.69 -22.43
C MET A 311 15.87 0.21 -21.89
N PRO A 312 16.16 0.16 -20.57
CA PRO A 312 17.32 0.83 -20.00
C PRO A 312 18.61 0.48 -20.75
N TYR A 313 19.44 1.49 -21.02
CA TYR A 313 20.71 1.34 -21.73
C TYR A 313 21.59 0.22 -21.15
N PRO A 314 21.76 0.09 -19.82
CA PRO A 314 22.59 -0.98 -19.26
C PRO A 314 22.13 -2.40 -19.63
N LEU A 315 20.82 -2.59 -19.84
CA LEU A 315 20.24 -3.87 -20.24
C LEU A 315 20.30 -4.08 -21.75
N GLY A 316 20.04 -3.02 -22.54
CA GLY A 316 19.98 -3.11 -24.00
C GLY A 316 21.33 -3.08 -24.71
N LYS A 317 22.38 -2.53 -24.09
CA LYS A 317 23.67 -2.26 -24.75
C LYS A 317 24.39 -3.49 -25.32
N LYS A 318 24.05 -4.70 -24.84
CA LYS A 318 24.60 -5.96 -25.34
C LYS A 318 23.89 -6.47 -26.60
N HIS A 319 22.66 -6.01 -26.85
CA HIS A 319 21.77 -6.56 -27.88
C HIS A 319 21.41 -5.55 -28.96
N PHE A 320 21.43 -4.25 -28.64
CA PHE A 320 21.10 -3.19 -29.57
C PHE A 320 22.35 -2.47 -30.09
N PRO A 321 22.25 -1.78 -31.25
CA PRO A 321 23.32 -0.96 -31.78
C PRO A 321 23.84 0.08 -30.77
N VAL A 322 25.07 0.53 -31.00
CA VAL A 322 25.70 1.58 -30.18
C VAL A 322 24.85 2.85 -30.26
N PRO A 323 24.56 3.54 -29.14
CA PRO A 323 23.68 4.71 -29.14
C PRO A 323 24.03 5.82 -30.15
N SER A 324 25.32 5.96 -30.50
CA SER A 324 25.79 6.94 -31.48
C SER A 324 25.34 6.67 -32.91
N THR A 325 24.93 5.43 -33.24
CA THR A 325 24.45 5.05 -34.57
C THR A 325 22.93 5.16 -34.71
N LEU A 326 22.23 5.50 -33.62
CA LEU A 326 20.77 5.56 -33.59
C LEU A 326 20.26 7.00 -33.67
N PRO A 327 19.08 7.24 -34.27
CA PRO A 327 18.40 8.53 -34.20
C PRO A 327 18.21 8.95 -32.73
N ARG A 328 18.55 10.21 -32.43
CA ARG A 328 18.25 10.80 -31.13
C ARG A 328 16.80 11.28 -31.13
N ARG A 329 16.03 10.89 -30.12
CA ARG A 329 14.71 11.46 -29.85
C ARG A 329 14.73 12.21 -28.53
N THR A 330 14.10 13.38 -28.50
CA THR A 330 13.62 13.98 -27.25
C THR A 330 12.35 13.23 -26.84
N HIS A 331 12.36 12.58 -25.68
CA HIS A 331 11.16 11.91 -25.20
C HIS A 331 10.14 12.97 -24.77
N VAL A 332 8.98 12.97 -25.43
CA VAL A 332 7.78 13.68 -24.95
C VAL A 332 6.82 12.58 -24.52
N GLU A 333 6.40 12.58 -23.26
CA GLU A 333 5.35 11.67 -22.81
C GLU A 333 4.09 11.93 -23.65
N GLN A 334 3.69 10.98 -24.48
CA GLN A 334 2.50 11.11 -25.32
C GLN A 334 1.24 10.66 -24.58
N GLU A 335 0.14 11.40 -24.77
CA GLU A 335 -1.21 10.97 -24.39
C GLU A 335 -1.82 10.08 -25.49
N GLY A 336 -2.22 8.84 -25.15
CA GLY A 336 -2.91 7.92 -26.07
C GLY A 336 -3.29 6.58 -25.42
N SER A 337 -3.99 5.70 -26.14
CA SER A 337 -4.43 4.37 -25.66
C SER A 337 -3.27 3.49 -25.15
N PHE A 338 -2.05 3.77 -25.64
CA PHE A 338 -0.80 3.10 -25.28
C PHE A 338 0.16 4.03 -24.51
N ARG A 339 -0.35 4.67 -23.44
CA ARG A 339 0.51 5.38 -22.47
C ARG A 339 1.55 4.44 -21.84
N PHE A 340 2.80 4.88 -21.86
CA PHE A 340 3.90 4.20 -21.20
C PHE A 340 3.78 4.25 -19.67
N GLY A 341 4.26 3.19 -19.01
CA GLY A 341 4.53 3.22 -17.58
C GLY A 341 3.32 3.34 -16.65
N ARG A 342 2.08 3.29 -17.17
CA ARG A 342 0.87 3.23 -16.35
C ARG A 342 0.56 1.80 -15.92
N ALA A 343 -0.05 1.68 -14.75
CA ALA A 343 -0.60 0.42 -14.28
C ALA A 343 -1.93 0.10 -14.99
N LEU A 344 -2.42 -1.12 -14.77
CA LEU A 344 -3.73 -1.56 -15.24
C LEU A 344 -4.84 -0.81 -14.51
N LEU A 345 -5.81 -0.29 -15.26
CA LEU A 345 -7.06 0.21 -14.70
C LEU A 345 -7.87 -0.94 -14.08
N PRO A 346 -8.81 -0.68 -13.15
CA PRO A 346 -9.62 -1.73 -12.53
C PRO A 346 -10.34 -2.63 -13.56
N GLY A 347 -10.94 -2.05 -14.60
CA GLY A 347 -11.60 -2.80 -15.69
C GLY A 347 -10.62 -3.63 -16.53
N GLU A 348 -9.39 -3.16 -16.71
CA GLU A 348 -8.36 -3.90 -17.44
C GLU A 348 -7.84 -5.09 -16.64
N GLN A 349 -7.80 -5.02 -15.31
CA GLN A 349 -7.43 -6.16 -14.47
C GLN A 349 -8.46 -7.31 -14.54
N ILE A 350 -9.72 -6.97 -14.87
CA ILE A 350 -10.79 -7.94 -15.08
C ILE A 350 -10.64 -8.62 -16.44
N THR A 351 -10.38 -7.84 -17.48
CA THR A 351 -10.37 -8.31 -18.87
C THR A 351 -9.02 -8.86 -19.34
N HIS A 352 -7.91 -8.44 -18.72
CA HIS A 352 -6.55 -8.85 -19.07
C HIS A 352 -5.89 -9.52 -17.86
N ARG A 353 -6.44 -10.66 -17.43
CA ARG A 353 -5.94 -11.38 -16.26
C ARG A 353 -4.50 -11.82 -16.48
N GLU A 354 -3.73 -11.86 -15.39
CA GLU A 354 -2.27 -12.13 -15.44
C GLU A 354 -1.94 -13.44 -16.17
N GLU A 355 -2.72 -14.50 -15.92
CA GLU A 355 -2.57 -15.82 -16.56
C GLU A 355 -2.94 -15.82 -18.05
N GLU A 356 -4.00 -15.11 -18.43
CA GLU A 356 -4.45 -15.00 -19.83
C GLU A 356 -3.45 -14.20 -20.66
N VAL A 357 -3.00 -13.05 -20.14
CA VAL A 357 -1.94 -12.25 -20.77
C VAL A 357 -0.68 -13.09 -20.96
N LEU A 358 -0.31 -13.91 -19.96
CA LEU A 358 0.86 -14.78 -20.06
C LEU A 358 0.71 -15.82 -21.16
N ALA A 359 -0.47 -16.45 -21.26
CA ALA A 359 -0.75 -17.46 -22.27
C ALA A 359 -0.70 -16.85 -23.69
N HIS A 360 -1.39 -15.72 -23.90
CA HIS A 360 -1.39 -15.03 -25.18
C HIS A 360 -0.01 -14.49 -25.55
N PHE A 361 0.72 -13.91 -24.59
CA PHE A 361 2.10 -13.47 -24.80
C PHE A 361 3.00 -14.60 -25.27
N LYS A 362 2.96 -15.76 -24.59
CA LYS A 362 3.78 -16.92 -24.97
C LYS A 362 3.43 -17.42 -26.38
N ALA A 363 2.15 -17.48 -26.71
CA ALA A 363 1.70 -17.90 -28.04
C ALA A 363 2.18 -16.92 -29.13
N ALA A 364 2.01 -15.61 -28.91
CA ALA A 364 2.45 -14.57 -29.84
C ALA A 364 3.98 -14.54 -30.00
N HIS A 365 4.71 -14.68 -28.89
CA HIS A 365 6.18 -14.75 -28.88
C HIS A 365 6.66 -15.93 -29.72
N ASN A 366 6.15 -17.14 -29.46
CA ASN A 366 6.52 -18.33 -30.20
C ASN A 366 6.19 -18.21 -31.70
N ARG A 367 5.06 -17.57 -32.05
CA ARG A 367 4.69 -17.36 -33.45
C ARG A 367 5.67 -16.44 -34.16
N LEU A 368 6.07 -15.33 -33.55
CA LEU A 368 7.06 -14.43 -34.19
C LEU A 368 8.46 -15.04 -34.21
N GLN A 369 8.84 -15.82 -33.19
CA GLN A 369 10.14 -16.48 -33.10
C GLN A 369 10.38 -17.49 -34.25
N GLN A 370 9.33 -18.01 -34.87
CA GLN A 370 9.46 -18.85 -36.07
C GLN A 370 10.03 -18.09 -37.27
N TRP A 371 9.83 -16.77 -37.33
CA TRP A 371 10.36 -15.89 -38.37
C TRP A 371 11.75 -15.36 -37.99
N TYR A 372 11.92 -15.06 -36.69
CA TYR A 372 13.10 -14.41 -36.13
C TYR A 372 13.66 -15.22 -34.96
N PRO A 373 14.36 -16.35 -35.21
CA PRO A 373 14.90 -17.16 -34.13
C PRO A 373 15.95 -16.37 -33.33
N LEU A 374 15.75 -16.27 -32.01
CA LEU A 374 16.77 -15.75 -31.09
C LEU A 374 17.83 -16.83 -30.86
N ASP A 375 19.12 -16.45 -30.90
CA ASP A 375 20.21 -17.35 -30.49
C ASP A 375 20.03 -17.77 -29.02
N ASN A 376 20.29 -19.05 -28.72
CA ASN A 376 20.05 -19.64 -27.40
C ASN A 376 20.67 -18.85 -26.24
N GLY A 377 21.80 -18.17 -26.44
CA GLY A 377 22.46 -17.34 -25.42
C GLY A 377 21.71 -16.05 -25.04
N THR A 378 20.72 -15.63 -25.84
CA THR A 378 19.91 -14.43 -25.58
C THR A 378 18.87 -14.67 -24.48
N ASN A 379 18.41 -15.92 -24.31
CA ASN A 379 17.48 -16.30 -23.25
C ASN A 379 18.18 -16.38 -21.88
N ASP A 380 19.41 -16.90 -21.83
CA ASP A 380 20.17 -17.08 -20.58
C ASP A 380 20.69 -15.73 -20.03
N THR A 381 21.12 -14.81 -20.91
CA THR A 381 21.72 -13.52 -20.49
C THR A 381 20.73 -12.53 -19.86
N LEU A 382 19.42 -12.75 -19.99
CA LEU A 382 18.38 -11.96 -19.31
C LEU A 382 17.96 -12.55 -17.96
N GLU A 383 18.39 -13.79 -17.64
CA GLU A 383 18.19 -14.42 -16.32
C GLU A 383 19.31 -14.08 -15.32
N ASP A 384 20.54 -13.85 -15.80
CA ASP A 384 21.74 -13.65 -14.97
C ASP A 384 21.84 -12.30 -14.22
N ASN A 385 20.93 -11.34 -14.44
CA ASN A 385 20.94 -10.06 -13.72
C ASN A 385 20.12 -10.08 -12.41
N LYS A 386 19.87 -11.27 -11.83
CA LYS A 386 19.18 -11.40 -10.53
C LYS A 386 20.04 -10.99 -9.33
N ASP A 387 21.35 -10.94 -9.48
CA ASP A 387 22.28 -10.90 -8.33
C ASP A 387 22.72 -9.50 -7.88
N ASP A 388 22.31 -8.42 -8.55
CA ASP A 388 22.72 -7.05 -8.20
C ASP A 388 21.63 -6.24 -7.44
N VAL A 389 20.66 -6.92 -6.83
CA VAL A 389 19.64 -6.27 -5.98
C VAL A 389 19.60 -6.92 -4.59
N HIS A 390 20.67 -6.70 -3.82
CA HIS A 390 20.68 -6.87 -2.37
C HIS A 390 20.99 -5.54 -1.67
#